data_AF-A0A0K8WLP3-F1
#
_entry.id   AF-A0A0K8WLP3-F1
#
_cell.length_a   1.000
_cell.length_b   1.000
_cell.length_c   1.000
_cell.angle_alpha   90.00
_cell.angle_beta   90.00
_cell.angle_gamma   90.00
#
_symmetry.space_group_name_H-M   'P 1'
#
loop_
_entity.id
_entity.type
_entity.pdbx_description
1 polymer ?
#
loop_
_entity_poly.entity_id
_entity_poly.type
_entity_poly.pdbx_seq_one_letter_code
_entity_poly.pdbx_strand_id
1 'polypeptide(L)'
;MLSVPNENKVRGHQRAPSDSKEFHEVTKRDALKSLENDLKRLQETAPAEKRPELQKEMERFADLFGRFLQEVGPSIDWDKIQKLPANAVMDYSKLNTPKNEQIRTMLDKLVVVKLNGGLGTSMGCHGPKSVIPVRSDLTFLDLTVQQIEHLNKTYDANVPLVLMNSFNTDEDTQKIIRKYTGFRVQIHTFNQSCFPRISRESFLPVAKDFDVEKDIDAYVFRFFFCFFEGMSLVNLFFFFLISALQLVSTWSR
;
A
#
# COMPACT_ATOMS: atom_id res chain seq x y z
N MET A 1 24.30 53.40 -62.58
CA MET A 1 23.87 52.00 -62.47
C MET A 1 25.06 51.18 -62.06
N LEU A 2 25.01 50.52 -60.91
CA LEU A 2 25.49 49.15 -60.66
C LEU A 2 25.30 48.86 -59.16
N SER A 3 24.34 47.98 -58.91
CA SER A 3 23.79 47.56 -57.63
C SER A 3 24.77 46.63 -56.91
N VAL A 4 25.02 46.87 -55.62
CA VAL A 4 25.81 45.97 -54.77
C VAL A 4 24.88 44.85 -54.25
N PRO A 5 25.17 43.55 -54.47
CA PRO A 5 24.36 42.47 -53.93
C PRO A 5 24.69 42.22 -52.46
N ASN A 6 23.63 42.09 -51.66
CA ASN A 6 23.66 41.72 -50.25
C ASN A 6 23.56 40.19 -50.13
N GLU A 7 24.64 39.50 -49.79
CA GLU A 7 24.60 38.09 -49.39
C GLU A 7 25.58 37.83 -48.24
N ASN A 8 25.02 37.73 -47.03
CA ASN A 8 25.57 36.87 -45.97
C ASN A 8 24.45 36.51 -45.00
N LYS A 9 23.54 35.64 -45.46
CA LYS A 9 22.57 34.99 -44.58
C LYS A 9 23.18 33.66 -44.14
N VAL A 10 23.96 33.70 -43.06
CA VAL A 10 24.49 32.49 -42.40
C VAL A 10 23.30 31.64 -41.96
N ARG A 11 23.10 30.50 -42.61
CA ARG A 11 22.12 29.48 -42.19
C ARG A 11 22.61 28.88 -40.87
N GLY A 12 22.11 29.42 -39.76
CA GLY A 12 22.22 28.74 -38.46
C GLY A 12 21.50 27.41 -38.55
N HIS A 13 22.24 26.30 -38.42
CA HIS A 13 21.62 25.00 -38.19
C HIS A 13 20.84 25.05 -36.87
N GLN A 14 19.52 25.15 -36.97
CA GLN A 14 18.64 24.79 -35.85
C GLN A 14 18.81 23.29 -35.62
N ARG A 15 19.54 22.91 -34.56
CA ARG A 15 19.50 21.55 -34.05
C ARG A 15 18.09 21.30 -33.52
N ALA A 16 17.35 20.42 -34.19
CA ALA A 16 16.04 19.97 -33.73
C ALA A 16 16.20 19.31 -32.33
N PRO A 17 15.45 19.71 -31.30
CA PRO A 17 15.49 19.07 -29.98
C PRO A 17 14.63 17.79 -29.89
N SER A 18 14.30 17.14 -31.01
CA SER A 18 13.26 16.09 -31.10
C SER A 18 13.79 14.66 -30.92
N ASP A 19 14.84 14.27 -31.65
CA ASP A 19 15.27 12.86 -31.77
C ASP A 19 15.67 12.23 -30.43
N SER A 20 16.32 12.98 -29.55
CA SER A 20 16.74 12.45 -28.26
C SER A 20 15.55 12.19 -27.35
N LYS A 21 14.56 13.10 -27.27
CA LYS A 21 13.38 12.91 -26.42
C LYS A 21 12.51 11.77 -26.94
N GLU A 22 12.33 11.70 -28.25
CA GLU A 22 11.58 10.63 -28.91
C GLU A 22 12.24 9.26 -28.67
N PHE A 23 13.56 9.16 -28.78
CA PHE A 23 14.30 7.93 -28.47
C PHE A 23 14.14 7.47 -27.01
N HIS A 24 14.17 8.39 -26.05
CA HIS A 24 13.97 8.04 -24.64
C HIS A 24 12.55 7.56 -24.37
N GLU A 25 11.55 8.20 -24.99
CA GLU A 25 10.15 7.79 -24.85
C GLU A 25 9.86 6.43 -25.50
N VAL A 26 10.48 6.14 -26.65
CA VAL A 26 10.43 4.80 -27.26
C VAL A 26 11.06 3.76 -26.34
N THR A 27 12.25 4.04 -25.80
CA THR A 27 12.95 3.13 -24.89
C THR A 27 12.13 2.80 -23.63
N LYS A 28 11.46 3.80 -23.04
CA LYS A 28 10.57 3.59 -21.89
C LYS A 28 9.38 2.69 -22.25
N ARG A 29 8.75 2.91 -23.41
CA ARG A 29 7.63 2.09 -23.88
C ARG A 29 8.06 0.64 -24.11
N ASP A 30 9.25 0.43 -24.66
CA ASP A 30 9.77 -0.92 -24.91
C ASP A 30 10.12 -1.64 -23.60
N ALA A 31 10.69 -0.92 -22.62
CA ALA A 31 10.92 -1.46 -21.28
C ALA A 31 9.61 -1.90 -20.59
N LEU A 32 8.56 -1.07 -20.65
CA LEU A 32 7.25 -1.43 -20.09
C LEU A 32 6.66 -2.66 -20.77
N LYS A 33 6.67 -2.72 -22.11
CA LYS A 33 6.19 -3.89 -22.86
C LYS A 33 6.97 -5.15 -22.53
N SER A 34 8.29 -5.04 -22.36
CA SER A 34 9.13 -6.17 -21.97
C SER A 34 8.73 -6.70 -20.59
N LEU A 35 8.52 -5.80 -19.63
CA LEU A 35 8.03 -6.16 -18.30
C LEU A 35 6.67 -6.86 -18.39
N GLU A 36 5.70 -6.29 -19.10
CA GLU A 36 4.35 -6.87 -19.23
C GLU A 36 4.38 -8.29 -19.81
N ASN A 37 5.25 -8.55 -20.79
CA ASN A 37 5.41 -9.88 -21.36
C ASN A 37 5.98 -10.89 -20.35
N ASP A 38 6.94 -10.49 -19.53
CA ASP A 38 7.49 -11.35 -18.48
C ASP A 38 6.50 -11.56 -17.33
N LEU A 39 5.71 -10.55 -16.97
CA LEU A 39 4.63 -10.71 -15.99
C LEU A 39 3.56 -11.70 -16.49
N LYS A 40 3.24 -11.70 -17.79
CA LYS A 40 2.33 -12.72 -18.38
C LYS A 40 2.93 -14.12 -18.30
N ARG A 41 4.21 -14.29 -18.62
CA ARG A 41 4.92 -15.57 -18.48
C ARG A 41 4.91 -16.06 -17.03
N LEU A 42 5.12 -15.15 -16.06
CA LEU A 42 5.03 -15.49 -14.64
C LEU A 42 3.62 -15.96 -14.25
N GLN A 43 2.58 -15.30 -14.72
CA GLN A 43 1.19 -15.69 -14.45
C GLN A 43 0.86 -17.11 -14.98
N GLU A 44 1.45 -17.53 -16.10
CA GLU A 44 1.25 -18.88 -16.65
C GLU A 44 1.76 -19.97 -15.71
N THR A 45 2.78 -19.69 -14.89
CA THR A 45 3.31 -20.63 -13.89
C THR A 45 2.40 -20.82 -12.68
N ALA A 46 1.43 -19.93 -12.48
CA ALA A 46 0.52 -19.99 -11.33
C ALA A 46 -0.63 -20.99 -11.57
N PRO A 47 -1.19 -21.59 -10.49
CA PRO A 47 -2.40 -22.42 -10.57
C PRO A 47 -3.58 -21.67 -11.20
N ALA A 48 -4.37 -22.35 -12.04
CA ALA A 48 -5.45 -21.74 -12.81
C ALA A 48 -6.46 -20.97 -11.95
N GLU A 49 -6.72 -21.43 -10.73
CA GLU A 49 -7.66 -20.83 -9.78
C GLU A 49 -7.21 -19.44 -9.30
N LYS A 50 -5.90 -19.22 -9.16
CA LYS A 50 -5.34 -17.95 -8.65
C LYS A 50 -5.08 -16.93 -9.76
N ARG A 51 -4.97 -17.37 -11.02
CA ARG A 51 -4.61 -16.51 -12.17
C ARG A 51 -5.42 -15.23 -12.28
N PRO A 52 -6.76 -15.19 -12.08
CA PRO A 52 -7.52 -13.95 -12.21
C PRO A 52 -7.15 -12.88 -11.18
N GLU A 53 -6.92 -13.28 -9.93
CA GLU A 53 -6.49 -12.38 -8.85
C GLU A 53 -5.08 -11.85 -9.14
N LEU A 54 -4.17 -12.75 -9.53
CA LEU A 54 -2.79 -12.40 -9.86
C LEU A 54 -2.69 -11.49 -11.07
N GLN A 55 -3.50 -11.72 -12.10
CA GLN A 55 -3.55 -10.87 -13.28
C GLN A 55 -3.84 -9.41 -12.87
N LYS A 56 -4.84 -9.20 -12.02
CA LYS A 56 -5.19 -7.87 -11.51
C LYS A 56 -4.04 -7.25 -10.71
N GLU A 57 -3.34 -8.04 -9.89
CA GLU A 57 -2.15 -7.55 -9.17
C GLU A 57 -1.00 -7.18 -10.12
N MET A 58 -0.77 -7.97 -11.16
CA MET A 58 0.31 -7.74 -12.12
C MET A 58 0.01 -6.54 -13.05
N GLU A 59 -1.25 -6.33 -13.43
CA GLU A 59 -1.68 -5.13 -14.17
C GLU A 59 -1.39 -3.87 -13.35
N ARG A 60 -1.71 -3.87 -12.05
CA ARG A 60 -1.37 -2.76 -11.15
C ARG A 60 0.13 -2.55 -11.00
N PHE A 61 0.89 -3.64 -10.96
CA PHE A 61 2.34 -3.57 -10.91
C PHE A 61 2.93 -2.94 -12.18
N ALA A 62 2.40 -3.31 -13.35
CA ALA A 62 2.76 -2.70 -14.62
C ALA A 62 2.41 -1.20 -14.65
N ASP A 63 1.25 -0.79 -14.14
CA ASP A 63 0.86 0.62 -14.01
C ASP A 63 1.84 1.41 -13.12
N LEU A 64 2.23 0.83 -11.98
CA LEU A 64 3.23 1.43 -11.09
C LEU A 64 4.59 1.57 -11.76
N PHE A 65 5.01 0.56 -12.52
CA PHE A 65 6.25 0.61 -13.28
C PHE A 65 6.19 1.64 -14.42
N GLY A 66 5.07 1.73 -15.13
CA GLY A 66 4.83 2.75 -16.15
C GLY A 66 4.95 4.17 -15.58
N ARG A 67 4.37 4.41 -14.39
CA ARG A 67 4.53 5.69 -13.67
C ARG A 67 5.99 5.95 -13.29
N PHE A 68 6.69 4.94 -12.78
CA PHE A 68 8.12 5.05 -12.46
C PHE A 68 8.97 5.45 -13.66
N LEU A 69 8.68 4.92 -14.86
CA LEU A 69 9.38 5.30 -16.10
C LEU A 69 9.04 6.72 -16.58
N GLN A 70 7.84 7.21 -16.25
CA GLN A 70 7.36 8.55 -16.63
C GLN A 70 7.83 9.65 -15.67
N GLU A 71 8.23 9.31 -14.44
CA GLU A 71 8.76 10.28 -13.48
C GLU A 71 10.07 10.91 -14.01
N VAL A 72 10.02 12.21 -14.33
CA VAL A 72 11.16 12.99 -14.80
C VAL A 72 11.30 14.24 -13.93
N GLY A 73 12.47 14.42 -13.33
CA GLY A 73 12.82 15.61 -12.54
C GLY A 73 12.50 15.51 -11.05
N PRO A 74 12.74 16.60 -10.28
CA PRO A 74 12.44 16.62 -8.85
C PRO A 74 10.93 16.55 -8.63
N SER A 75 10.48 15.63 -7.76
CA SER A 75 9.07 15.39 -7.47
C SER A 75 8.36 16.57 -6.79
N ILE A 76 9.11 17.59 -6.36
CA ILE A 76 8.61 18.71 -5.56
C ILE A 76 9.18 20.02 -6.12
N ASP A 77 8.28 20.94 -6.43
CA ASP A 77 8.61 22.34 -6.75
C ASP A 77 8.65 23.14 -5.45
N TRP A 78 9.86 23.47 -4.98
CA TRP A 78 10.08 24.13 -3.69
C TRP A 78 9.40 25.48 -3.58
N ASP A 79 9.26 26.21 -4.70
CA ASP A 79 8.63 27.54 -4.73
C ASP A 79 7.11 27.47 -4.52
N LYS A 80 6.52 26.30 -4.74
CA LYS A 80 5.09 26.04 -4.51
C LYS A 80 4.77 25.56 -3.10
N ILE A 81 5.79 25.30 -2.27
CA ILE A 81 5.58 24.88 -0.88
C ILE A 81 5.10 26.09 -0.07
N GLN A 82 3.89 25.98 0.46
CA GLN A 82 3.28 27.02 1.28
C GLN A 82 3.09 26.51 2.72
N LYS A 83 3.05 27.45 3.67
CA LYS A 83 2.68 27.14 5.04
C LYS A 83 1.25 26.60 5.06
N LEU A 84 1.03 25.56 5.87
CA LEU A 84 -0.31 25.05 6.10
C LEU A 84 -1.21 26.18 6.65
N PRO A 85 -2.49 26.23 6.25
CA PRO A 85 -3.42 27.18 6.83
C PRO A 85 -3.57 26.90 8.33
N ALA A 86 -3.83 27.96 9.11
CA ALA A 86 -3.76 27.92 10.58
C ALA A 86 -4.70 26.88 11.24
N ASN A 87 -5.72 26.41 10.52
CA ASN A 87 -6.70 25.42 10.95
C ASN A 87 -6.51 24.02 10.33
N ALA A 88 -5.48 23.79 9.51
CA ALA A 88 -5.24 22.48 8.91
C ALA A 88 -4.83 21.42 9.94
N VAL A 89 -4.16 21.85 11.01
CA VAL A 89 -3.70 20.99 12.10
C VAL A 89 -4.30 21.55 13.39
N MET A 90 -5.10 20.74 14.08
CA MET A 90 -5.70 21.10 15.36
C MET A 90 -4.89 20.50 16.51
N ASP A 91 -4.65 21.29 17.55
CA ASP A 91 -4.04 20.80 18.78
C ASP A 91 -4.98 19.80 19.47
N TYR A 92 -4.42 18.69 19.95
CA TYR A 92 -5.18 17.65 20.64
C TYR A 92 -5.97 18.19 21.84
N SER A 93 -5.42 19.16 22.57
CA SER A 93 -6.07 19.78 23.73
C SER A 93 -7.33 20.57 23.41
N LYS A 94 -7.57 20.90 22.13
CA LYS A 94 -8.77 21.61 21.67
C LYS A 94 -9.90 20.65 21.24
N LEU A 95 -9.64 19.34 21.22
CA LEU A 95 -10.66 18.35 20.90
C LEU A 95 -11.63 18.16 22.07
N ASN A 96 -12.92 18.09 21.77
CA ASN A 96 -13.95 17.88 22.78
C ASN A 96 -13.94 16.42 23.24
N THR A 97 -13.96 16.20 24.55
CA THR A 97 -14.13 14.87 25.13
C THR A 97 -15.59 14.41 24.92
N PRO A 98 -15.83 13.24 24.30
CA PRO A 98 -17.18 12.74 24.10
C PRO A 98 -17.83 12.36 25.45
N LYS A 99 -19.15 12.49 25.54
CA LYS A 99 -19.91 12.00 26.69
C LYS A 99 -20.01 10.48 26.65
N ASN A 100 -20.06 9.83 27.83
CA ASN A 100 -20.13 8.36 27.94
C ASN A 100 -21.25 7.74 27.12
N GLU A 101 -22.40 8.41 27.02
CA GLU A 101 -23.56 7.96 26.23
C GLU A 101 -23.26 7.87 24.71
N GLN A 102 -22.37 8.73 24.21
CA GLN A 102 -22.02 8.80 22.78
C GLN A 102 -20.85 7.88 22.43
N ILE A 103 -20.00 7.53 23.41
CA ILE A 103 -18.80 6.71 23.19
C ILE A 103 -19.17 5.38 22.54
N ARG A 104 -20.18 4.68 23.05
CA ARG A 104 -20.62 3.40 22.46
C ARG A 104 -20.97 3.55 20.98
N THR A 105 -21.83 4.51 20.65
CA THR A 105 -22.26 4.75 19.26
C THR A 105 -21.12 5.13 18.33
N MET A 106 -20.09 5.83 18.84
CA MET A 106 -18.88 6.13 18.09
C MET A 106 -18.01 4.89 17.88
N LEU A 107 -17.86 4.04 18.91
CA LEU A 107 -17.09 2.81 18.86
C LEU A 107 -17.72 1.77 17.91
N ASP A 108 -19.05 1.71 17.83
CA ASP A 108 -19.74 0.80 16.89
C ASP A 108 -19.45 1.13 15.41
N LYS A 109 -18.93 2.33 15.13
CA LYS A 109 -18.53 2.79 13.79
C LYS A 109 -17.01 2.71 13.57
N LEU A 110 -16.25 2.31 14.58
CA LEU A 110 -14.79 2.30 14.58
C LEU A 110 -14.27 0.91 14.20
N VAL A 111 -13.22 0.88 13.39
CA VAL A 111 -12.41 -0.32 13.12
C VAL A 111 -10.95 0.00 13.44
N VAL A 112 -10.28 -0.91 14.15
CA VAL A 112 -8.84 -0.76 14.46
C VAL A 112 -8.04 -1.62 13.47
N VAL A 113 -7.17 -0.99 12.68
CA VAL A 113 -6.28 -1.71 11.76
C VAL A 113 -4.84 -1.63 12.25
N LYS A 114 -4.13 -2.77 12.24
CA LYS A 114 -2.70 -2.87 12.53
C LYS A 114 -1.96 -3.43 11.32
N LEU A 115 -0.85 -2.77 10.98
CA LEU A 115 0.05 -3.22 9.92
C LEU A 115 0.99 -4.30 10.50
N ASN A 116 0.80 -5.54 10.06
CA ASN A 116 1.46 -6.74 10.58
C ASN A 116 2.31 -7.48 9.52
N GLY A 117 2.70 -6.79 8.44
CA GLY A 117 3.60 -7.33 7.41
C GLY A 117 5.08 -7.33 7.79
N GLY A 118 5.46 -6.69 8.89
CA GLY A 118 6.86 -6.52 9.29
C GLY A 118 7.43 -7.73 10.03
N LEU A 119 8.64 -8.14 9.64
CA LEU A 119 9.43 -9.17 10.32
C LEU A 119 10.28 -8.62 11.47
N GLY A 120 10.57 -9.48 12.44
CA GLY A 120 11.44 -9.23 13.59
C GLY A 120 12.95 -9.21 13.30
N THR A 121 13.37 -9.34 12.04
CA THR A 121 14.76 -9.60 11.65
C THR A 121 15.74 -8.52 12.13
N SER A 122 15.34 -7.26 12.09
CA SER A 122 16.13 -6.13 12.64
C SER A 122 16.44 -6.26 14.14
N MET A 123 15.68 -7.07 14.87
CA MET A 123 15.84 -7.33 16.30
C MET A 123 16.39 -8.74 16.57
N GLY A 124 16.86 -9.45 15.53
CA GLY A 124 17.41 -10.80 15.65
C GLY A 124 16.36 -11.91 15.85
N CYS A 125 15.07 -11.59 15.68
CA CYS A 125 13.99 -12.57 15.81
C CYS A 125 13.51 -13.06 14.44
N HIS A 126 13.16 -14.35 14.37
CA HIS A 126 12.45 -14.91 13.23
C HIS A 126 10.93 -14.76 13.41
N GLY A 127 10.21 -14.50 12.32
CA GLY A 127 8.75 -14.36 12.33
C GLY A 127 8.21 -12.93 12.49
N PRO A 128 6.89 -12.78 12.66
CA PRO A 128 6.23 -11.48 12.69
C PRO A 128 6.66 -10.64 13.89
N LYS A 129 6.91 -9.35 13.67
CA LYS A 129 7.34 -8.42 14.74
C LYS A 129 6.31 -8.30 15.87
N SER A 130 5.02 -8.53 15.57
CA SER A 130 3.93 -8.45 16.53
C SER A 130 3.98 -9.54 17.62
N VAL A 131 4.68 -10.64 17.37
CA VAL A 131 4.77 -11.82 18.25
C VAL A 131 5.94 -11.71 19.23
N ILE A 132 6.75 -10.65 19.12
CA ILE A 132 7.93 -10.48 19.95
C ILE A 132 7.49 -10.05 21.35
N PRO A 133 7.99 -10.72 22.42
CA PRO A 133 7.66 -10.35 23.79
C PRO A 133 8.25 -8.97 24.12
N VAL A 134 7.44 -8.14 24.77
CA VAL A 134 7.77 -6.74 25.06
C VAL A 134 7.87 -6.50 26.56
N ARG A 135 6.85 -6.91 27.30
CA ARG A 135 6.76 -6.67 28.75
C ARG A 135 6.00 -7.80 29.41
N SER A 136 6.56 -8.35 30.50
CA SER A 136 5.93 -9.43 31.27
C SER A 136 5.49 -10.59 30.37
N ASP A 137 6.35 -10.96 29.42
CA ASP A 137 6.11 -12.00 28.40
C ASP A 137 4.90 -11.76 27.47
N LEU A 138 4.29 -10.57 27.52
CA LEU A 138 3.24 -10.16 26.59
C LEU A 138 3.86 -9.64 25.29
N THR A 139 3.32 -10.13 24.18
CA THR A 139 3.68 -9.68 22.83
C THR A 139 2.99 -8.37 22.47
N PHE A 140 3.43 -7.68 21.40
CA PHE A 140 2.72 -6.51 20.89
C PHE A 140 1.27 -6.84 20.51
N LEU A 141 1.03 -8.03 19.95
CA LEU A 141 -0.31 -8.48 19.59
C LEU A 141 -1.16 -8.72 20.84
N ASP A 142 -0.61 -9.34 21.88
CA ASP A 142 -1.32 -9.53 23.17
C ASP A 142 -1.75 -8.19 23.78
N LEU A 143 -0.85 -7.20 23.80
CA LEU A 143 -1.15 -5.87 24.33
C LEU A 143 -2.26 -5.17 23.53
N THR A 144 -2.24 -5.31 22.19
CA THR A 144 -3.28 -4.73 21.33
C THR A 144 -4.63 -5.39 21.58
N VAL A 145 -4.66 -6.73 21.68
CA VAL A 145 -5.88 -7.49 21.98
C VAL A 145 -6.43 -7.10 23.35
N GLN A 146 -5.57 -6.99 24.38
CA GLN A 146 -5.99 -6.57 25.72
C GLN A 146 -6.57 -5.16 25.74
N GLN A 147 -5.99 -4.21 24.99
CA GLN A 147 -6.50 -2.84 24.89
C GLN A 147 -7.91 -2.80 24.29
N ILE A 148 -8.13 -3.52 23.19
CA ILE A 148 -9.42 -3.55 22.50
C ILE A 148 -10.45 -4.34 23.31
N GLU A 149 -10.04 -5.44 23.93
CA GLU A 149 -10.93 -6.21 24.81
C GLU A 149 -11.38 -5.38 26.01
N HIS A 150 -10.45 -4.67 26.66
CA HIS A 150 -10.78 -3.78 27.78
C HIS A 150 -11.76 -2.68 27.35
N LEU A 151 -11.56 -2.11 26.16
CA LEU A 151 -12.46 -1.12 25.58
C LEU A 151 -13.85 -1.70 25.29
N ASN A 152 -13.93 -2.89 24.69
CA ASN A 152 -15.20 -3.58 24.41
C ASN A 152 -15.95 -3.97 25.68
N LYS A 153 -15.24 -4.40 26.74
CA LYS A 153 -15.85 -4.71 28.05
C LYS A 153 -16.34 -3.46 28.78
N THR A 154 -15.58 -2.36 28.73
CA THR A 154 -15.90 -1.13 29.47
C THR A 154 -17.10 -0.39 28.90
N TYR A 155 -17.19 -0.29 27.57
CA TYR A 155 -18.26 0.45 26.90
C TYR A 155 -19.36 -0.45 26.30
N ASP A 156 -19.28 -1.75 26.57
CA ASP A 156 -20.15 -2.78 26.01
C ASP A 156 -20.25 -2.69 24.47
N ALA A 157 -19.12 -2.43 23.81
CA ALA A 157 -18.99 -2.32 22.36
C ALA A 157 -18.43 -3.62 21.75
N ASN A 158 -18.33 -3.64 20.41
CA ASN A 158 -17.72 -4.72 19.65
C ASN A 158 -16.82 -4.19 18.53
N VAL A 159 -15.74 -3.51 18.91
CA VAL A 159 -14.75 -2.98 17.97
C VAL A 159 -13.91 -4.12 17.39
N PRO A 160 -13.89 -4.30 16.06
CA PRO A 160 -13.05 -5.31 15.42
C PRO A 160 -11.60 -4.85 15.28
N LEU A 161 -10.67 -5.81 15.42
CA LEU A 161 -9.25 -5.67 15.12
C LEU A 161 -8.95 -6.29 13.76
N VAL A 162 -8.30 -5.55 12.88
CA VAL A 162 -7.91 -6.01 11.56
C VAL A 162 -6.38 -6.03 11.47
N LEU A 163 -5.82 -7.18 11.11
CA LEU A 163 -4.39 -7.36 10.91
C LEU A 163 -4.11 -7.42 9.41
N MET A 164 -3.35 -6.46 8.91
CA MET A 164 -2.82 -6.47 7.55
C MET A 164 -1.50 -7.25 7.55
N ASN A 165 -1.55 -8.52 7.20
CA ASN A 165 -0.39 -9.41 7.13
C ASN A 165 0.34 -9.26 5.79
N SER A 166 1.50 -9.91 5.69
CA SER A 166 2.21 -10.16 4.45
C SER A 166 2.33 -11.66 4.22
N PHE A 167 2.74 -12.09 3.02
CA PHE A 167 3.08 -13.49 2.75
C PHE A 167 4.16 -14.04 3.71
N ASN A 168 5.01 -13.18 4.28
CA ASN A 168 6.02 -13.58 5.26
C ASN A 168 5.48 -13.77 6.69
N THR A 169 4.28 -13.26 6.99
CA THR A 169 3.74 -13.20 8.36
C THR A 169 2.37 -13.83 8.52
N ASP A 170 1.67 -14.11 7.42
CA ASP A 170 0.28 -14.57 7.46
C ASP A 170 0.14 -15.94 8.13
N GLU A 171 0.92 -16.95 7.71
CA GLU A 171 0.82 -18.31 8.24
C GLU A 171 1.07 -18.36 9.76
N ASP A 172 2.14 -17.70 10.22
CA ASP A 172 2.48 -17.60 11.64
C ASP A 172 1.40 -16.85 12.43
N THR A 173 0.87 -15.77 11.86
CA THR A 173 -0.20 -14.99 12.48
C THR A 173 -1.48 -15.81 12.63
N GLN A 174 -1.87 -16.60 11.62
CA GLN A 174 -3.05 -17.48 11.68
C GLN A 174 -2.95 -18.53 12.79
N LYS A 175 -1.76 -19.08 13.03
CA LYS A 175 -1.53 -20.04 14.11
C LYS A 175 -1.74 -19.38 15.48
N ILE A 176 -1.30 -18.14 15.63
CA ILE A 176 -1.32 -17.41 16.91
C ILE A 176 -2.70 -16.85 17.23
N ILE A 177 -3.46 -16.39 16.24
CA ILE A 177 -4.80 -15.81 16.45
C ILE A 177 -5.75 -16.75 17.18
N ARG A 178 -5.58 -18.07 17.01
CA ARG A 178 -6.38 -19.10 17.70
C ARG A 178 -6.36 -18.96 19.23
N LYS A 179 -5.26 -18.41 19.80
CA LYS A 179 -5.12 -18.06 21.22
C LYS A 179 -6.20 -17.09 21.71
N TYR A 180 -6.73 -16.25 20.83
CA TYR A 180 -7.64 -15.16 21.18
C TYR A 180 -9.13 -15.48 21.00
N THR A 181 -9.49 -16.71 20.64
CA THR A 181 -10.88 -17.11 20.36
C THR A 181 -11.84 -16.92 21.54
N GLY A 182 -11.35 -16.91 22.78
CA GLY A 182 -12.15 -16.65 23.99
C GLY A 182 -12.24 -15.18 24.44
N PHE A 183 -11.57 -14.26 23.75
CA PHE A 183 -11.53 -12.84 24.12
C PHE A 183 -12.69 -12.08 23.48
N ARG A 184 -13.14 -10.98 24.11
CA ARG A 184 -14.18 -10.10 23.57
C ARG A 184 -13.64 -9.17 22.47
N VAL A 185 -13.09 -9.75 21.41
CA VAL A 185 -12.59 -9.03 20.23
C VAL A 185 -12.77 -9.88 18.98
N GLN A 186 -13.26 -9.28 17.90
CA GLN A 186 -13.30 -9.93 16.58
C GLN A 186 -12.02 -9.58 15.84
N ILE A 187 -11.24 -10.61 15.49
CA ILE A 187 -9.97 -10.43 14.78
C ILE A 187 -10.18 -10.86 13.32
N HIS A 188 -9.93 -9.94 12.39
CA HIS A 188 -9.89 -10.19 10.96
C HIS A 188 -8.47 -10.08 10.44
N THR A 189 -8.14 -10.86 9.44
CA THR A 189 -6.84 -10.84 8.77
C THR A 189 -7.02 -10.68 7.28
N PHE A 190 -6.14 -9.94 6.64
CA PHE A 190 -5.99 -9.97 5.19
C PHE A 190 -4.53 -9.84 4.83
N ASN A 191 -4.16 -10.42 3.69
CA ASN A 191 -2.81 -10.33 3.16
C ASN A 191 -2.69 -9.12 2.22
N GLN A 192 -1.59 -8.41 2.30
CA GLN A 192 -1.27 -7.33 1.36
C GLN A 192 -0.69 -7.88 0.06
N SER A 193 -0.74 -7.09 -1.01
CA SER A 193 -0.24 -7.52 -2.32
C SER A 193 1.24 -7.89 -2.30
N CYS A 194 1.58 -8.82 -3.19
CA CYS A 194 2.91 -9.35 -3.40
C CYS A 194 3.36 -9.03 -4.83
N PHE A 195 4.48 -8.31 -4.96
CA PHE A 195 5.03 -7.95 -6.27
C PHE A 195 6.41 -8.57 -6.48
N PRO A 196 6.73 -9.00 -7.71
CA PRO A 196 8.08 -9.46 -8.01
C PRO A 196 9.05 -8.28 -7.93
N ARG A 197 10.25 -8.53 -7.39
CA ARG A 197 11.34 -7.56 -7.43
C ARG A 197 11.84 -7.41 -8.86
N ILE A 198 12.29 -6.20 -9.18
CA ILE A 198 12.87 -5.87 -10.48
C ILE A 198 14.38 -5.76 -10.33
N SER A 199 15.13 -6.36 -11.26
CA SER A 199 16.58 -6.17 -11.35
C SER A 199 16.90 -4.75 -11.81
N ARG A 200 17.82 -4.09 -11.11
CA ARG A 200 18.28 -2.73 -11.47
C ARG A 200 18.92 -2.68 -12.85
N GLU A 201 19.57 -3.74 -13.28
CA GLU A 201 20.34 -3.77 -14.53
C GLU A 201 19.44 -4.07 -15.74
N SER A 202 18.55 -5.06 -15.62
CA SER A 202 17.71 -5.50 -16.74
C SER A 202 16.34 -4.82 -16.78
N PHE A 203 15.87 -4.22 -15.68
CA PHE A 203 14.49 -3.75 -15.52
C PHE A 203 13.43 -4.85 -15.68
N LEU A 204 13.81 -6.11 -15.51
CA LEU A 204 12.92 -7.26 -15.59
C LEU A 204 12.67 -7.88 -14.20
N PRO A 205 11.57 -8.61 -14.02
CA PRO A 205 11.30 -9.37 -12.80
C PRO A 205 12.44 -10.37 -12.52
N VAL A 206 12.84 -10.46 -11.25
CA VAL A 206 13.84 -11.45 -10.80
C VAL A 206 13.20 -12.83 -10.64
N ALA A 207 11.92 -12.85 -10.26
CA ALA A 207 11.16 -14.08 -10.09
C ALA A 207 11.09 -14.88 -11.40
N LYS A 208 11.14 -16.21 -11.28
CA LYS A 208 11.01 -17.15 -12.41
C LYS A 208 9.69 -17.91 -12.41
N ASP A 209 9.08 -18.02 -11.24
CA ASP A 209 7.81 -18.68 -11.01
C ASP A 209 7.00 -17.91 -9.96
N PHE A 210 5.68 -18.04 -10.00
CA PHE A 210 4.77 -17.38 -9.09
C PHE A 210 4.68 -18.04 -7.70
N ASP A 211 5.49 -19.08 -7.45
CA ASP A 211 5.51 -19.73 -6.15
C ASP A 211 6.37 -18.91 -5.18
N VAL A 212 5.71 -17.99 -4.48
CA VAL A 212 6.36 -17.07 -3.54
C VAL A 212 7.10 -17.82 -2.43
N GLU A 213 6.62 -18.99 -2.00
CA GLU A 213 7.27 -19.78 -0.96
C GLU A 213 8.61 -20.37 -1.42
N LYS A 214 8.71 -20.66 -2.72
CA LYS A 214 9.91 -21.25 -3.33
C LYS A 214 11.05 -20.23 -3.46
N ASP A 215 10.74 -18.96 -3.70
CA ASP A 215 11.72 -17.88 -3.81
C ASP A 215 11.21 -16.57 -3.19
N ILE A 216 11.09 -16.56 -1.86
CA ILE A 216 10.62 -15.42 -1.06
C ILE A 216 11.41 -14.13 -1.36
N ASP A 217 12.71 -14.25 -1.63
CA ASP A 217 13.59 -13.11 -1.84
C ASP A 217 13.39 -12.43 -3.21
N ALA A 218 12.83 -13.14 -4.19
CA ALA A 218 12.42 -12.57 -5.46
C ALA A 218 11.15 -11.71 -5.36
N TYR A 219 10.47 -11.70 -4.21
CA TYR A 219 9.24 -10.97 -3.98
C TYR A 219 9.39 -9.86 -2.94
N VAL A 220 8.47 -8.89 -3.01
CA VAL A 220 8.38 -7.78 -2.07
C VAL A 220 6.93 -7.37 -1.89
N PHE A 221 6.60 -6.92 -0.69
CA PHE A 221 5.30 -6.32 -0.40
C PHE A 221 5.44 -4.79 -0.32
N ARG A 222 4.41 -4.03 -0.74
CA ARG A 222 4.42 -2.56 -0.68
C ARG A 222 3.47 -2.05 0.41
N PHE A 223 4.02 -1.26 1.34
CA PHE A 223 3.32 -0.85 2.58
C PHE A 223 2.09 0.06 2.38
N PHE A 224 2.11 1.04 1.47
CA PHE A 224 1.17 2.18 1.55
C PHE A 224 0.02 2.15 0.54
N PHE A 225 0.21 1.54 -0.63
CA PHE A 225 -0.82 1.53 -1.68
C PHE A 225 -1.82 0.37 -1.54
N CYS A 226 -1.41 -0.73 -0.90
CA CYS A 226 -2.23 -1.94 -0.75
C CYS A 226 -3.29 -1.86 0.36
N PHE A 227 -3.23 -0.87 1.25
CA PHE A 227 -4.14 -0.78 2.40
C PHE A 227 -5.61 -0.62 1.96
N PHE A 228 -5.88 0.35 1.10
CA PHE A 228 -7.24 0.65 0.63
C PHE A 228 -7.82 -0.50 -0.22
N GLU A 229 -6.97 -1.19 -0.97
CA GLU A 229 -7.39 -2.27 -1.85
C GLU A 229 -7.58 -3.60 -1.13
N GLY A 230 -6.68 -3.94 -0.21
CA GLY A 230 -6.81 -5.11 0.66
C GLY A 230 -8.12 -5.03 1.46
N MET A 231 -8.46 -3.85 1.98
CA MET A 231 -9.75 -3.63 2.66
C MET A 231 -10.98 -3.83 1.75
N SER A 232 -10.87 -3.51 0.45
CA SER A 232 -11.93 -3.76 -0.53
C SER A 232 -12.10 -5.25 -0.86
N LEU A 233 -11.01 -6.02 -0.86
CA LEU A 233 -11.02 -7.46 -1.16
C LEU A 233 -11.65 -8.29 -0.04
N VAL A 234 -11.47 -7.91 1.23
CA VAL A 234 -12.09 -8.62 2.38
C VAL A 234 -13.56 -8.25 2.62
N ASN A 235 -14.22 -7.49 1.72
CA ASN A 235 -15.54 -6.87 1.96
C ASN A 235 -15.61 -6.04 3.25
N LEU A 236 -14.47 -5.74 3.87
CA LEU A 236 -14.40 -4.90 5.07
C LEU A 236 -14.74 -3.44 4.73
N PHE A 237 -14.55 -3.07 3.46
CA PHE A 237 -15.02 -1.81 2.91
C PHE A 237 -16.54 -1.68 2.96
N PHE A 238 -17.33 -2.76 2.86
CA PHE A 238 -18.79 -2.69 3.04
C PHE A 238 -19.17 -2.37 4.48
N PHE A 239 -18.47 -2.91 5.48
CA PHE A 239 -18.65 -2.50 6.89
C PHE A 239 -18.32 -1.02 7.10
N PHE A 240 -17.25 -0.53 6.45
CA PHE A 240 -16.84 0.86 6.48
C PHE A 240 -17.87 1.78 5.78
N LEU A 241 -18.39 1.38 4.61
CA LEU A 241 -19.32 2.17 3.79
C LEU A 241 -20.73 2.19 4.38
N ILE A 242 -21.24 1.09 4.94
CA ILE A 242 -22.56 1.03 5.58
C ILE A 242 -22.58 1.96 6.81
N SER A 243 -21.52 1.93 7.61
CA SER A 243 -21.36 2.83 8.77
C SER A 243 -21.24 4.29 8.36
N ALA A 244 -20.55 4.59 7.25
CA ALA A 244 -20.41 5.94 6.70
C ALA A 244 -21.72 6.46 6.06
N LEU A 245 -22.46 5.62 5.31
CA LEU A 245 -23.75 5.98 4.70
C LEU A 245 -24.85 6.24 5.75
N GLN A 246 -24.85 5.51 6.87
CA GLN A 246 -25.73 5.81 8.02
C GLN A 246 -25.34 7.13 8.73
N LEU A 247 -24.09 7.57 8.62
CA LEU A 247 -23.61 8.85 9.15
C LEU A 247 -24.01 10.03 8.27
N VAL A 248 -24.00 9.86 6.94
CA VAL A 248 -24.43 10.91 6.00
C VAL A 248 -25.95 11.12 6.05
N SER A 249 -26.75 10.06 6.25
CA SER A 249 -28.20 10.20 6.39
C SER A 249 -28.65 10.83 7.71
N THR A 250 -27.81 10.78 8.75
CA THR A 250 -28.06 11.45 10.05
C THR A 250 -27.53 12.89 10.10
N TRP A 251 -26.69 13.30 9.15
CA TRP A 251 -26.26 14.70 8.96
C TRP A 251 -27.18 15.51 8.03
N SER A 252 -28.13 14.86 7.36
CA SER A 252 -29.11 15.52 6.47
C SER A 252 -30.49 15.76 7.11
N ARG A 253 -30.57 15.80 8.45
CA ARG A 253 -31.75 16.26 9.19
C ARG A 253 -31.35 17.21 10.32
#